data_AF-A0A933QUI5-F1
#
_entry.id   AF-A0A933QUI5-F1
#
_cell.length_a   1.000
_cell.length_b   1.000
_cell.length_c   1.000
_cell.angle_alpha   90.00
_cell.angle_beta   90.00
_cell.angle_gamma   90.00
#
_symmetry.space_group_name_H-M   'P 1'
#
loop_
_entity.id
_entity.type
_entity.pdbx_description
1 polymer ?
#
loop_
_entity_poly.entity_id
_entity_poly.type
_entity_poly.pdbx_seq_one_letter_code
_entity_poly.pdbx_strand_id
1 'polypeptide(L)'
;MKLVRLFAIAMVALIALSAAACAPAPTATPIPTPVPPTQAPVPVTAPTATTVPPTQAPTTVPPTAAPTASSATSSSPATMATALMLAKTALGNVLADQDGKMLYMFTKDTKDTSTCYETCATNWPPLLADKIDAKEGVDAKLIGYTKRTDGKMQVTYNGMPLYYYVKDTKAGDTLGQGVNNAWYVVTADGKPIKPAQLSLIKTSLGDVLADGEGRVLYLYTKDTLNPSVSNCYDQCAVRWPILYTDGNTTAKEGIDAKLIGKTTRKDGTMQVTYNGWPVYYWQNDKKAGDTLGQAVGGVWWVLLADGSSITSAAAPSVVVQLAAGRDGDQSGTATLTSKGDKTDVVINIKPGAAGVAQPAHVHEGACPVPGAVKYPLKEIVDGKSTTTLDVSLQQLLAGGFAINAHQSAAEVGKYVACGAIPQGSVVALGAGRDGNQPGAAILTAQGTKTQIDLFIKPLPGTVHPAHVHEGACPVPGGVKYPLKEVVDGRSTTVVEAALADLLKGGFAINAHLSSAEVGKYVSCGNLKVTAQIAPAANPIATASNDDYYK
;
A
#
# COMPACT_ATOMS: atom_id res chain seq x y z
N MET A 1 -42.64 -5.56 -36.65
CA MET A 1 -43.17 -6.52 -37.67
C MET A 1 -42.59 -6.10 -39.02
N LYS A 2 -41.84 -6.85 -39.83
CA LYS A 2 -41.47 -8.27 -40.01
C LYS A 2 -39.99 -8.29 -40.50
N LEU A 3 -39.08 -9.05 -39.90
CA LEU A 3 -38.65 -10.44 -40.17
C LEU A 3 -37.71 -10.67 -41.40
N VAL A 4 -36.41 -10.83 -41.11
CA VAL A 4 -35.43 -11.91 -41.48
C VAL A 4 -35.34 -12.41 -42.95
N ARG A 5 -34.11 -12.48 -43.52
CA ARG A 5 -33.38 -13.72 -43.90
C ARG A 5 -32.03 -13.48 -44.63
N LEU A 6 -30.98 -14.13 -44.08
CA LEU A 6 -29.71 -14.53 -44.70
C LEU A 6 -29.94 -15.46 -45.90
N PHE A 7 -29.01 -15.52 -46.87
CA PHE A 7 -28.46 -16.79 -47.39
C PHE A 7 -27.15 -16.58 -48.16
N ALA A 8 -26.24 -17.54 -47.98
CA ALA A 8 -24.90 -17.65 -48.54
C ALA A 8 -24.90 -18.21 -49.98
N ILE A 9 -23.84 -17.92 -50.75
CA ILE A 9 -23.53 -18.55 -52.04
C ILE A 9 -22.18 -19.26 -51.93
N ALA A 10 -22.15 -20.50 -52.41
CA ALA A 10 -20.99 -21.36 -52.56
C ALA A 10 -20.82 -21.73 -54.05
N MET A 11 -19.58 -21.84 -54.55
CA MET A 11 -19.11 -22.66 -55.69
C MET A 11 -17.58 -22.43 -55.84
N VAL A 12 -16.66 -23.37 -55.58
CA VAL A 12 -16.26 -24.62 -56.29
C VAL A 12 -15.21 -24.40 -57.41
N ALA A 13 -13.99 -24.85 -57.08
CA ALA A 13 -12.92 -25.53 -57.87
C ALA A 13 -12.22 -24.84 -59.07
N LEU A 14 -10.88 -24.79 -59.04
CA LEU A 14 -10.02 -25.74 -59.79
C LEU A 14 -8.55 -25.69 -59.35
N ILE A 15 -7.92 -26.87 -59.40
CA ILE A 15 -6.57 -27.23 -58.96
C ILE A 15 -5.60 -27.14 -60.14
N ALA A 16 -4.38 -26.62 -59.91
CA ALA A 16 -3.20 -26.97 -60.71
C ALA A 16 -1.95 -27.08 -59.83
N LEU A 17 -1.32 -28.26 -59.95
CA LEU A 17 -0.14 -28.79 -59.26
C LEU A 17 1.17 -28.15 -59.76
N SER A 18 2.11 -27.89 -58.85
CA SER A 18 3.53 -28.19 -59.07
C SER A 18 4.28 -28.21 -57.74
N ALA A 19 4.90 -29.36 -57.45
CA ALA A 19 5.61 -29.71 -56.23
C ALA A 19 7.09 -29.34 -56.29
N ALA A 20 7.67 -29.00 -55.14
CA ALA A 20 9.04 -29.36 -54.78
C ALA A 20 9.16 -29.40 -53.25
N ALA A 21 9.71 -30.50 -52.75
CA ALA A 21 9.62 -30.97 -51.38
C ALA A 21 10.78 -30.48 -50.50
N CYS A 22 10.52 -30.33 -49.20
CA CYS A 22 11.46 -30.68 -48.13
C CYS A 22 10.67 -31.04 -46.85
N ALA A 23 11.04 -32.15 -46.21
CA ALA A 23 10.30 -32.81 -45.12
C ALA A 23 10.32 -32.03 -43.79
N PRO A 24 9.28 -32.17 -42.93
CA PRO A 24 9.28 -31.59 -41.58
C PRO A 24 9.93 -32.52 -40.54
N ALA A 25 10.76 -31.92 -39.67
CA ALA A 25 11.30 -32.51 -38.45
C ALA A 25 10.24 -32.50 -37.30
N PRO A 26 10.35 -33.40 -36.31
CA PRO A 26 9.27 -33.75 -35.40
C PRO A 26 8.97 -32.72 -34.30
N THR A 27 7.70 -32.63 -33.94
CA THR A 27 7.13 -31.95 -32.77
C THR A 27 7.75 -32.43 -31.47
N ALA A 28 8.31 -31.50 -30.68
CA ALA A 28 8.76 -31.73 -29.32
C ALA A 28 7.57 -31.78 -28.35
N THR A 29 7.52 -32.84 -27.55
CA THR A 29 6.66 -33.06 -26.39
C THR A 29 7.04 -32.17 -25.19
N PRO A 30 6.12 -31.90 -24.25
CA PRO A 30 6.40 -31.09 -23.08
C PRO A 30 7.31 -31.81 -22.07
N ILE A 31 8.29 -31.08 -21.53
CA ILE A 31 9.26 -31.53 -20.52
C ILE A 31 8.60 -31.51 -19.12
N PRO A 32 8.72 -32.58 -18.31
CA PRO A 32 8.29 -32.57 -16.91
C PRO A 32 9.31 -31.85 -15.99
N THR A 33 8.80 -31.13 -15.00
CA THR A 33 9.58 -30.46 -13.94
C THR A 33 10.31 -31.46 -13.01
N PRO A 34 11.52 -31.13 -12.50
CA PRO A 34 12.27 -32.01 -11.62
C PRO A 34 11.72 -32.03 -10.18
N VAL A 35 11.56 -33.22 -9.64
CA VAL A 35 11.22 -33.52 -8.23
C VAL A 35 12.50 -33.45 -7.37
N PRO A 36 12.49 -32.83 -6.18
CA PRO A 36 13.64 -32.83 -5.27
C PRO A 36 13.91 -34.23 -4.67
N PRO A 37 15.17 -34.63 -4.43
CA PRO A 37 15.50 -35.96 -3.95
C PRO A 37 15.12 -36.17 -2.48
N THR A 38 14.30 -37.19 -2.23
CA THR A 38 14.02 -37.76 -0.92
C THR A 38 15.27 -38.42 -0.35
N GLN A 39 15.68 -38.03 0.85
CA GLN A 39 16.76 -38.68 1.58
C GLN A 39 16.34 -40.10 2.01
N ALA A 40 17.15 -41.09 1.63
CA ALA A 40 17.05 -42.46 2.12
C ALA A 40 17.66 -42.56 3.54
N PRO A 41 17.07 -43.35 4.46
CA PRO A 41 17.60 -43.56 5.79
C PRO A 41 18.81 -44.50 5.77
N VAL A 42 19.85 -44.12 6.52
CA VAL A 42 21.03 -44.95 6.82
C VAL A 42 20.70 -46.03 7.87
N PRO A 43 21.27 -47.25 7.78
CA PRO A 43 21.07 -48.31 8.75
C PRO A 43 22.15 -48.27 9.84
N VAL A 44 21.76 -48.38 11.12
CA VAL A 44 22.67 -48.78 12.20
C VAL A 44 21.99 -49.81 13.10
N THR A 45 22.79 -50.82 13.39
CA THR A 45 22.59 -52.14 14.02
C THR A 45 22.01 -52.16 15.43
N ALA A 46 21.28 -53.24 15.73
CA ALA A 46 20.79 -53.64 17.05
C ALA A 46 21.90 -54.18 17.99
N PRO A 47 21.58 -54.34 19.29
CA PRO A 47 21.84 -55.65 19.88
C PRO A 47 20.64 -56.24 20.64
N THR A 48 20.46 -57.53 20.34
CA THR A 48 20.18 -58.67 21.24
C THR A 48 18.82 -58.79 21.93
N ALA A 49 18.20 -59.93 21.59
CA ALA A 49 16.94 -60.45 22.08
C ALA A 49 17.01 -61.03 23.50
N THR A 50 15.86 -61.08 24.16
CA THR A 50 15.57 -62.11 25.17
C THR A 50 14.12 -62.58 24.99
N THR A 51 14.03 -63.70 24.28
CA THR A 51 13.08 -64.83 24.36
C THR A 51 11.68 -64.67 24.98
N VAL A 52 10.68 -65.01 24.16
CA VAL A 52 9.29 -65.38 24.48
C VAL A 52 9.21 -66.78 25.09
N PRO A 53 8.15 -67.13 25.86
CA PRO A 53 7.31 -68.30 25.49
C PRO A 53 5.79 -68.02 25.69
N PRO A 54 4.85 -68.87 25.22
CA PRO A 54 3.85 -68.46 24.23
C PRO A 54 2.39 -68.56 24.70
N THR A 55 1.51 -67.97 23.88
CA THR A 55 0.14 -68.40 23.50
C THR A 55 -0.79 -68.97 24.58
N GLN A 56 -1.92 -68.27 24.78
CA GLN A 56 -3.27 -68.87 24.81
C GLN A 56 -4.35 -67.76 24.72
N ALA A 57 -5.22 -67.87 23.72
CA ALA A 57 -6.61 -67.38 23.78
C ALA A 57 -7.49 -68.62 24.08
N PRO A 58 -8.76 -68.54 24.56
CA PRO A 58 -9.67 -67.41 24.43
C PRO A 58 -10.69 -67.17 25.61
N THR A 59 -11.60 -66.21 25.38
CA THR A 59 -13.03 -66.13 25.84
C THR A 59 -13.45 -65.62 27.24
N THR A 60 -14.31 -64.58 27.20
CA THR A 60 -15.51 -64.22 28.03
C THR A 60 -15.29 -63.87 29.52
N VAL A 61 -15.74 -62.72 30.05
CA VAL A 61 -17.11 -62.37 30.54
C VAL A 61 -17.11 -60.89 31.06
N PRO A 62 -18.19 -60.08 30.95
CA PRO A 62 -18.35 -58.76 31.60
C PRO A 62 -19.05 -58.88 32.99
N PRO A 63 -19.36 -57.84 33.77
CA PRO A 63 -18.78 -56.50 34.02
C PRO A 63 -18.50 -56.25 35.54
N THR A 64 -17.78 -55.18 35.91
CA THR A 64 -17.94 -54.57 37.26
C THR A 64 -17.81 -53.06 37.16
N ALA A 65 -18.87 -52.35 37.55
CA ALA A 65 -18.94 -50.90 37.64
C ALA A 65 -18.02 -50.38 38.76
N ALA A 66 -17.17 -49.41 38.44
CA ALA A 66 -16.46 -48.57 39.40
C ALA A 66 -17.25 -47.26 39.60
N PRO A 67 -17.27 -46.70 40.81
CA PRO A 67 -18.18 -45.61 41.15
C PRO A 67 -17.79 -44.32 40.44
N THR A 68 -18.80 -43.61 39.94
CA THR A 68 -18.76 -42.24 39.44
C THR A 68 -18.08 -41.33 40.45
N ALA A 69 -16.91 -40.81 40.08
CA ALA A 69 -16.32 -39.64 40.71
C ALA A 69 -17.20 -38.43 40.38
N SER A 70 -17.82 -37.89 41.42
CA SER A 70 -18.61 -36.66 41.38
C SER A 70 -17.73 -35.52 40.85
N SER A 71 -18.09 -34.98 39.69
CA SER A 71 -17.48 -33.80 39.11
C SER A 71 -17.84 -32.58 39.96
N ALA A 72 -16.94 -32.16 40.84
CA ALA A 72 -17.06 -30.87 41.51
C ALA A 72 -16.89 -29.77 40.45
N THR A 73 -18.01 -29.21 40.00
CA THR A 73 -18.05 -28.02 39.15
C THR A 73 -17.41 -26.85 39.90
N SER A 74 -16.17 -26.51 39.54
CA SER A 74 -15.49 -25.31 39.97
C SER A 74 -16.15 -24.11 39.28
N SER A 75 -17.09 -23.46 39.96
CA SER A 75 -17.74 -22.26 39.47
C SER A 75 -16.78 -21.07 39.52
N SER A 76 -16.32 -20.62 38.36
CA SER A 76 -15.58 -19.36 38.17
C SER A 76 -16.43 -18.17 38.67
N PRO A 77 -15.83 -17.16 39.36
CA PRO A 77 -16.55 -15.97 39.78
C PRO A 77 -17.05 -15.24 38.53
N ALA A 78 -18.37 -15.06 38.45
CA ALA A 78 -19.02 -14.44 37.32
C ALA A 78 -19.85 -13.25 37.80
N THR A 79 -19.69 -12.11 37.12
CA THR A 79 -20.41 -10.88 37.43
C THR A 79 -21.60 -10.76 36.48
N MET A 80 -22.78 -10.56 37.05
CA MET A 80 -23.99 -10.26 36.29
C MET A 80 -24.06 -8.76 36.03
N ALA A 81 -24.15 -8.36 34.76
CA ALA A 81 -24.37 -6.97 34.38
C ALA A 81 -25.79 -6.74 33.88
N THR A 82 -26.26 -5.51 34.01
CA THR A 82 -27.61 -5.11 33.57
C THR A 82 -27.56 -4.11 32.41
N ALA A 83 -26.44 -3.42 32.20
CA ALA A 83 -26.29 -2.47 31.11
C ALA A 83 -24.87 -2.42 30.53
N LEU A 84 -24.78 -2.06 29.25
CA LEU A 84 -23.55 -1.62 28.59
C LEU A 84 -23.56 -0.12 28.40
N MET A 85 -22.44 0.52 28.69
CA MET A 85 -22.22 1.94 28.42
C MET A 85 -20.86 2.17 27.76
N LEU A 86 -20.63 3.40 27.32
CA LEU A 86 -19.29 3.87 26.95
C LEU A 86 -18.67 4.60 28.13
N ALA A 87 -17.48 4.17 28.52
CA ALA A 87 -16.64 4.86 29.49
C ALA A 87 -15.46 5.52 28.78
N LYS A 88 -15.13 6.74 29.24
CA LYS A 88 -14.04 7.53 28.70
C LYS A 88 -12.72 7.15 29.38
N THR A 89 -11.73 6.77 28.59
CA THR A 89 -10.39 6.37 29.06
C THR A 89 -9.30 7.10 28.29
N ALA A 90 -8.04 6.91 28.69
CA ALA A 90 -6.89 7.37 27.90
C ALA A 90 -6.79 6.69 26.52
N LEU A 91 -7.51 5.58 26.30
CA LEU A 91 -7.58 4.87 25.02
C LEU A 91 -8.82 5.25 24.20
N GLY A 92 -9.63 6.21 24.66
CA GLY A 92 -10.89 6.56 24.01
C GLY A 92 -12.13 6.10 24.76
N ASN A 93 -13.28 6.21 24.09
CA ASN A 93 -14.53 5.67 24.57
C ASN A 93 -14.57 4.16 24.33
N VAL A 94 -14.64 3.39 25.40
CA VAL A 94 -14.63 1.93 25.38
C VAL A 94 -15.82 1.36 26.13
N LEU A 95 -16.20 0.13 25.81
CA LEU A 95 -17.31 -0.56 26.46
C LEU A 95 -17.01 -0.78 27.95
N ALA A 96 -18.00 -0.47 28.76
CA ALA A 96 -18.02 -0.72 30.19
C ALA A 96 -19.40 -1.21 30.63
N ASP A 97 -19.47 -1.81 31.81
CA ASP A 97 -20.75 -2.14 32.44
C ASP A 97 -21.37 -0.96 33.22
N GLN A 98 -22.49 -1.20 33.90
CA GLN A 98 -23.18 -0.18 34.70
C GLN A 98 -22.34 0.44 35.83
N ASP A 99 -21.30 -0.26 36.30
CA ASP A 99 -20.42 0.16 37.40
C ASP A 99 -19.13 0.81 36.87
N GLY A 100 -19.02 0.99 35.55
CA GLY A 100 -17.85 1.57 34.91
C GLY A 100 -16.64 0.63 34.86
N LYS A 101 -16.84 -0.68 34.95
CA LYS A 101 -15.78 -1.68 34.74
C LYS A 101 -15.56 -1.91 33.25
N MET A 102 -14.31 -1.84 32.80
CA MET A 102 -13.97 -1.97 31.38
C MET A 102 -14.18 -3.41 30.90
N LEU A 103 -14.63 -3.50 29.65
CA LEU A 103 -14.88 -4.77 28.99
C LEU A 103 -13.85 -5.03 27.91
N TYR A 104 -13.37 -6.27 27.90
CA TYR A 104 -12.30 -6.74 27.04
C TYR A 104 -12.79 -7.82 26.09
N MET A 105 -12.13 -7.87 24.95
CA MET A 105 -12.23 -8.96 23.99
C MET A 105 -10.95 -9.77 23.96
N PHE A 106 -11.11 -11.09 23.86
CA PHE A 106 -10.00 -12.02 23.67
C PHE A 106 -9.79 -12.29 22.18
N THR A 107 -8.63 -11.97 21.62
CA THR A 107 -8.39 -12.13 20.17
C THR A 107 -8.22 -13.57 19.72
N LYS A 108 -8.12 -14.53 20.65
CA LYS A 108 -8.11 -15.95 20.31
C LYS A 108 -9.51 -16.55 20.22
N ASP A 109 -10.52 -15.82 20.67
CA ASP A 109 -11.91 -16.22 20.47
C ASP A 109 -12.33 -16.02 19.01
N THR A 110 -13.39 -16.73 18.63
CA THR A 110 -14.04 -16.58 17.32
C THR A 110 -15.46 -16.09 17.52
N LYS A 111 -16.13 -15.74 16.42
CA LYS A 111 -17.49 -15.21 16.47
C LYS A 111 -18.41 -16.14 17.27
N ASP A 112 -19.04 -15.55 18.28
CA ASP A 112 -19.97 -16.14 19.23
C ASP A 112 -19.44 -17.40 19.93
N THR A 113 -18.11 -17.55 20.04
CA THR A 113 -17.46 -18.72 20.65
C THR A 113 -16.29 -18.32 21.54
N SER A 114 -16.44 -18.57 22.85
CA SER A 114 -15.37 -18.40 23.84
C SER A 114 -14.46 -19.63 23.87
N THR A 115 -13.15 -19.41 23.95
CA THR A 115 -12.11 -20.39 24.28
C THR A 115 -11.55 -20.20 25.70
N CYS A 116 -11.99 -19.15 26.39
CA CYS A 116 -11.53 -18.80 27.74
C CYS A 116 -12.38 -19.48 28.81
N TYR A 117 -11.85 -20.58 29.35
CA TYR A 117 -12.43 -21.36 30.45
C TYR A 117 -11.40 -21.63 31.54
N GLU A 118 -11.86 -22.19 32.66
CA GLU A 118 -11.02 -22.56 33.80
C GLU A 118 -10.17 -21.37 34.30
N THR A 119 -8.86 -21.57 34.47
CA THR A 119 -7.91 -20.54 34.91
C THR A 119 -7.96 -19.27 34.04
N CYS A 120 -8.30 -19.39 32.75
CA CYS A 120 -8.50 -18.22 31.91
C CYS A 120 -9.67 -17.38 32.44
N ALA A 121 -10.83 -18.00 32.66
CA ALA A 121 -12.03 -17.33 33.16
C ALA A 121 -11.87 -16.81 34.60
N THR A 122 -10.98 -17.40 35.40
CA THR A 122 -10.63 -16.87 36.73
C THR A 122 -9.90 -15.51 36.64
N ASN A 123 -9.02 -15.33 35.65
CA ASN A 123 -8.31 -14.07 35.45
C ASN A 123 -9.10 -13.08 34.58
N TRP A 124 -9.95 -13.62 33.73
CA TRP A 124 -10.79 -12.90 32.78
C TRP A 124 -12.25 -13.33 32.93
N PRO A 125 -12.95 -12.88 33.99
CA PRO A 125 -14.33 -13.29 34.23
C PRO A 125 -15.24 -12.95 33.04
N PRO A 126 -16.07 -13.88 32.55
CA PRO A 126 -16.99 -13.59 31.46
C PRO A 126 -18.08 -12.62 31.92
N LEU A 127 -18.48 -11.70 31.04
CA LEU A 127 -19.65 -10.86 31.24
C LEU A 127 -20.92 -11.69 31.05
N LEU A 128 -21.61 -12.01 32.14
CA LEU A 128 -22.85 -12.80 32.07
C LEU A 128 -24.08 -11.90 32.21
N ALA A 129 -25.10 -12.18 31.41
CA ALA A 129 -26.41 -11.55 31.53
C ALA A 129 -27.45 -12.34 30.73
N ASP A 130 -28.68 -12.40 31.24
CA ASP A 130 -29.84 -12.88 30.46
C ASP A 130 -30.33 -11.82 29.48
N LYS A 131 -30.22 -10.55 29.90
CA LYS A 131 -30.55 -9.38 29.11
C LYS A 131 -29.66 -8.22 29.54
N ILE A 132 -29.22 -7.40 28.59
CA ILE A 132 -28.39 -6.22 28.84
C ILE A 132 -28.99 -5.03 28.08
N ASP A 133 -29.15 -3.91 28.78
CA ASP A 133 -29.66 -2.69 28.16
C ASP A 133 -28.49 -1.86 27.57
N ALA A 134 -28.65 -1.41 26.32
CA ALA A 134 -27.69 -0.48 25.71
C ALA A 134 -27.94 0.95 26.22
N LYS A 135 -26.91 1.60 26.78
CA LYS A 135 -26.93 3.03 27.10
C LYS A 135 -26.47 3.87 25.90
N GLU A 136 -26.51 5.20 26.05
CA GLU A 136 -26.14 6.14 25.00
C GLU A 136 -24.75 5.83 24.41
N GLY A 137 -24.67 5.88 23.08
CA GLY A 137 -23.44 5.61 22.32
C GLY A 137 -23.14 4.12 22.08
N VAL A 138 -23.82 3.20 22.77
CA VAL A 138 -23.72 1.76 22.51
C VAL A 138 -24.74 1.36 21.44
N ASP A 139 -24.29 0.69 20.38
CA ASP A 139 -25.20 0.19 19.34
C ASP A 139 -25.86 -1.11 19.81
N ALA A 140 -27.14 -1.04 20.16
CA ALA A 140 -27.93 -2.19 20.59
C ALA A 140 -27.95 -3.33 19.55
N LYS A 141 -27.70 -3.06 18.26
CA LYS A 141 -27.65 -4.08 17.21
C LYS A 141 -26.39 -4.94 17.26
N LEU A 142 -25.33 -4.44 17.89
CA LEU A 142 -24.09 -5.18 18.06
C LEU A 142 -24.14 -6.12 19.28
N ILE A 143 -25.09 -5.92 20.20
CA ILE A 143 -25.25 -6.75 21.38
C ILE A 143 -25.80 -8.13 20.98
N GLY A 144 -25.12 -9.17 21.43
CA GLY A 144 -25.54 -10.56 21.26
C GLY A 144 -25.27 -11.39 22.51
N TYR A 145 -25.50 -12.69 22.40
CA TYR A 145 -25.27 -13.64 23.48
C TYR A 145 -24.76 -14.96 22.92
N THR A 146 -23.85 -15.60 23.65
CA THR A 146 -23.43 -16.97 23.38
C THR A 146 -23.59 -17.83 24.61
N LYS A 147 -24.00 -19.09 24.39
CA LYS A 147 -24.12 -20.07 25.46
C LYS A 147 -22.76 -20.72 25.70
N ARG A 148 -22.23 -20.55 26.90
CA ARG A 148 -20.99 -21.18 27.35
C ARG A 148 -21.18 -22.67 27.62
N THR A 149 -20.08 -23.42 27.66
CA THR A 149 -20.08 -24.87 27.95
C THR A 149 -20.60 -25.23 29.34
N ASP A 150 -20.48 -24.30 30.30
CA ASP A 150 -21.06 -24.38 31.65
C ASP A 150 -22.57 -24.06 31.69
N GLY A 151 -23.18 -23.83 30.51
CA GLY A 151 -24.60 -23.55 30.35
C GLY A 151 -25.00 -22.09 30.55
N LYS A 152 -24.09 -21.21 31.00
CA LYS A 152 -24.37 -19.80 31.26
C LYS A 152 -24.38 -18.97 29.96
N MET A 153 -25.13 -17.87 29.96
CA MET A 153 -25.19 -16.94 28.82
C MET A 153 -24.16 -15.82 29.02
N GLN A 154 -23.22 -15.71 28.08
CA GLN A 154 -22.23 -14.65 28.02
C GLN A 154 -22.64 -13.61 26.99
N VAL A 155 -22.49 -12.34 27.34
CA VAL A 155 -22.74 -11.22 26.43
C VAL A 155 -21.64 -11.17 25.37
N THR A 156 -22.06 -11.00 24.11
CA THR A 156 -21.17 -10.70 22.99
C THR A 156 -21.44 -9.28 22.49
N TYR A 157 -20.43 -8.65 21.89
CA TYR A 157 -20.59 -7.38 21.19
C TYR A 157 -19.91 -7.45 19.83
N ASN A 158 -20.65 -7.09 18.78
CA ASN A 158 -20.32 -7.39 17.39
C ASN A 158 -19.95 -8.88 17.19
N GLY A 159 -20.63 -9.77 17.92
CA GLY A 159 -20.40 -11.20 17.90
C GLY A 159 -19.14 -11.69 18.63
N MET A 160 -18.46 -10.85 19.41
CA MET A 160 -17.27 -11.27 20.15
C MET A 160 -17.54 -11.34 21.66
N PRO A 161 -17.14 -12.41 22.37
CA PRO A 161 -17.40 -12.55 23.80
C PRO A 161 -16.71 -11.46 24.63
N LEU A 162 -17.44 -10.89 25.60
CA LEU A 162 -16.94 -9.84 26.48
C LEU A 162 -16.51 -10.38 27.86
N TYR A 163 -15.43 -9.81 28.39
CA TYR A 163 -14.82 -10.23 29.66
C TYR A 163 -14.43 -9.02 30.51
N TYR A 164 -14.37 -9.25 31.82
CA TYR A 164 -13.69 -8.38 32.77
C TYR A 164 -12.23 -8.78 32.92
N TYR A 165 -11.43 -7.93 33.58
CA TYR A 165 -10.10 -8.29 34.04
C TYR A 165 -10.02 -8.22 35.56
N VAL A 166 -9.55 -9.29 36.21
CA VAL A 166 -9.55 -9.42 37.68
C VAL A 166 -8.74 -8.33 38.38
N LYS A 167 -7.74 -7.73 37.71
CA LYS A 167 -6.94 -6.65 38.30
C LYS A 167 -7.55 -5.26 38.15
N ASP A 168 -8.62 -5.11 37.37
CA ASP A 168 -9.34 -3.84 37.26
C ASP A 168 -10.23 -3.64 38.49
N THR A 169 -9.72 -2.91 39.47
CA THR A 169 -10.36 -2.75 40.79
C THR A 169 -11.18 -1.48 40.89
N LYS A 170 -10.95 -0.49 40.03
CA LYS A 170 -11.69 0.78 39.97
C LYS A 170 -12.41 0.94 38.64
N ALA A 171 -13.41 1.82 38.62
CA ALA A 171 -14.04 2.23 37.38
C ALA A 171 -13.00 2.95 36.50
N GLY A 172 -12.97 2.64 35.21
CA GLY A 172 -12.00 3.19 34.26
C GLY A 172 -10.62 2.51 34.23
N ASP A 173 -10.35 1.53 35.09
CA ASP A 173 -9.10 0.76 35.02
C ASP A 173 -9.04 0.00 33.68
N THR A 174 -7.93 0.16 32.96
CA THR A 174 -7.65 -0.56 31.70
C THR A 174 -6.41 -1.46 31.83
N LEU A 175 -6.16 -2.06 33.00
CA LEU A 175 -4.91 -2.79 33.27
C LEU A 175 -4.81 -4.11 32.49
N GLY A 176 -5.92 -4.58 31.92
CA GLY A 176 -5.96 -5.75 31.04
C GLY A 176 -5.51 -5.43 29.60
N GLN A 177 -5.37 -4.15 29.26
CA GLN A 177 -5.04 -3.74 27.90
C GLN A 177 -3.69 -4.31 27.46
N GLY A 178 -3.68 -5.05 26.35
CA GLY A 178 -2.47 -5.62 25.75
C GLY A 178 -1.88 -6.81 26.50
N VAL A 179 -2.51 -7.31 27.55
CA VAL A 179 -2.00 -8.47 28.29
C VAL A 179 -1.84 -9.67 27.34
N ASN A 180 -0.65 -10.25 27.32
CA ASN A 180 -0.26 -11.36 26.43
C ASN A 180 -0.50 -11.08 24.94
N ASN A 181 -0.56 -9.82 24.53
CA ASN A 181 -0.89 -9.40 23.16
C ASN A 181 -2.22 -9.98 22.65
N ALA A 182 -3.16 -10.29 23.55
CA ALA A 182 -4.39 -11.01 23.22
C ALA A 182 -5.66 -10.41 23.82
N TRP A 183 -5.55 -9.48 24.77
CA TRP A 183 -6.68 -8.90 25.48
C TRP A 183 -6.73 -7.41 25.27
N TYR A 184 -7.87 -6.90 24.81
CA TYR A 184 -8.01 -5.49 24.45
C TYR A 184 -9.37 -4.96 24.82
N VAL A 185 -9.39 -3.71 25.29
CA VAL A 185 -10.63 -2.96 25.49
C VAL A 185 -11.36 -2.80 24.15
N VAL A 186 -12.69 -2.75 24.22
CA VAL A 186 -13.56 -2.76 23.04
C VAL A 186 -14.13 -1.36 22.78
N THR A 187 -14.03 -0.87 21.56
CA THR A 187 -14.59 0.42 21.13
C THR A 187 -16.11 0.34 20.91
N ALA A 188 -16.75 1.50 20.71
CA ALA A 188 -18.18 1.59 20.40
C ALA A 188 -18.60 0.82 19.13
N ASP A 189 -17.73 0.73 18.12
CA ASP A 189 -17.95 -0.07 16.90
C ASP A 189 -17.58 -1.55 17.06
N GLY A 190 -17.28 -1.98 18.28
CA GLY A 190 -17.06 -3.38 18.63
C GLY A 190 -15.70 -3.91 18.19
N LYS A 191 -14.69 -3.05 18.09
CA LYS A 191 -13.33 -3.42 17.71
C LYS A 191 -12.38 -3.38 18.90
N PRO A 192 -11.37 -4.26 18.96
CA PRO A 192 -10.33 -4.17 19.97
C PRO A 192 -9.43 -2.98 19.67
N ILE A 193 -9.04 -2.23 20.70
CA ILE A 193 -7.93 -1.28 20.57
C ILE A 193 -6.62 -2.06 20.68
N LYS A 194 -5.94 -2.33 19.56
CA LYS A 194 -4.63 -2.99 19.55
C LYS A 194 -3.49 -1.96 19.58
N PRO A 195 -2.26 -2.34 19.99
CA PRO A 195 -1.08 -1.51 19.81
C PRO A 195 -0.98 -1.09 18.34
N ALA A 196 -0.86 0.22 18.10
CA ALA A 196 -0.70 0.71 16.76
C ALA A 196 0.62 0.18 16.17
N GLN A 197 0.57 -0.33 14.95
CA GLN A 197 1.75 -0.67 14.18
C GLN A 197 1.71 0.18 12.92
N LEU A 198 2.76 0.95 12.65
CA LEU A 198 2.87 1.74 11.43
C LEU A 198 3.53 0.92 10.33
N SER A 199 3.06 1.10 9.10
CA SER A 199 3.59 0.47 7.91
C SER A 199 3.53 1.41 6.71
N LEU A 200 4.11 0.99 5.59
CA LEU A 200 3.94 1.64 4.30
C LEU A 200 3.01 0.82 3.43
N ILE A 201 2.12 1.52 2.71
CA ILE A 201 1.28 0.91 1.68
C ILE A 201 1.43 1.67 0.36
N LYS A 202 1.50 0.92 -0.73
CA LYS A 202 1.63 1.49 -2.07
C LYS A 202 0.26 1.94 -2.58
N THR A 203 0.18 3.18 -3.04
CA THR A 203 -1.03 3.82 -3.57
C THR A 203 -0.72 4.55 -4.90
N SER A 204 -1.74 5.17 -5.50
CA SER A 204 -1.60 6.13 -6.61
C SER A 204 -0.67 7.30 -6.26
N LEU A 205 -0.59 7.65 -4.98
CA LEU A 205 0.21 8.72 -4.42
C LEU A 205 1.66 8.32 -4.08
N GLY A 206 2.02 7.05 -4.28
CA GLY A 206 3.30 6.47 -3.87
C GLY A 206 3.17 5.60 -2.62
N ASP A 207 4.30 5.31 -1.97
CA ASP A 207 4.31 4.61 -0.69
C ASP A 207 3.94 5.58 0.43
N VAL A 208 2.82 5.34 1.09
CA VAL A 208 2.23 6.24 2.08
C VAL A 208 2.11 5.57 3.45
N LEU A 209 2.10 6.39 4.50
CA LEU A 209 1.96 5.94 5.87
C LEU A 209 0.58 5.31 6.10
N ALA A 210 0.58 4.12 6.66
CA ALA A 210 -0.62 3.39 7.04
C ALA A 210 -0.43 2.69 8.39
N ASP A 211 -1.53 2.16 8.93
CA ASP A 211 -1.45 1.23 10.05
C ASP A 211 -1.07 -0.20 9.60
N GLY A 212 -1.01 -1.14 10.54
CA GLY A 212 -0.62 -2.53 10.29
C GLY A 212 -1.60 -3.31 9.40
N GLU A 213 -2.82 -2.79 9.22
CA GLU A 213 -3.89 -3.32 8.37
C GLU A 213 -3.94 -2.62 7.00
N GLY A 214 -3.05 -1.64 6.75
CA GLY A 214 -2.96 -0.92 5.48
C GLY A 214 -3.96 0.24 5.35
N ARG A 215 -4.60 0.68 6.44
CA ARG A 215 -5.45 1.88 6.42
C ARG A 215 -4.56 3.12 6.41
N VAL A 216 -4.74 3.97 5.40
CA VAL A 216 -3.93 5.16 5.19
C VAL A 216 -4.15 6.18 6.33
N LEU A 217 -3.06 6.85 6.72
CA LEU A 217 -3.04 7.84 7.78
C LEU A 217 -2.83 9.25 7.22
N TYR A 218 -3.58 10.19 7.80
CA TYR A 218 -3.63 11.58 7.38
C TYR A 218 -3.16 12.50 8.50
N LEU A 219 -2.55 13.63 8.11
CA LEU A 219 -2.37 14.78 8.97
C LEU A 219 -3.47 15.82 8.73
N TYR A 220 -3.68 16.66 9.74
CA TYR A 220 -4.57 17.82 9.67
C TYR A 220 -3.77 19.11 9.80
N THR A 221 -3.78 19.98 8.79
CA THR A 221 -2.95 21.21 8.81
C THR A 221 -3.37 22.24 9.83
N LYS A 222 -4.55 22.09 10.44
CA LYS A 222 -4.96 22.95 11.55
C LYS A 222 -4.46 22.46 12.90
N ASP A 223 -3.78 21.31 12.97
CA ASP A 223 -3.03 20.88 14.14
C ASP A 223 -1.73 21.66 14.29
N THR A 224 -1.12 21.58 15.47
CA THR A 224 0.22 22.15 15.69
C THR A 224 1.24 21.03 15.80
N LEU A 225 2.44 21.27 15.27
CA LEU A 225 3.55 20.33 15.29
C LEU A 225 4.35 20.40 16.60
N ASN A 226 4.59 21.62 17.10
CA ASN A 226 5.43 21.90 18.27
C ASN A 226 4.77 22.97 19.16
N PRO A 227 4.12 22.58 20.28
CA PRO A 227 3.87 21.20 20.69
C PRO A 227 2.91 20.47 19.74
N SER A 228 2.98 19.14 19.73
CA SER A 228 2.06 18.32 18.94
C SER A 228 0.67 18.35 19.57
N VAL A 229 -0.27 19.06 18.94
CA VAL A 229 -1.64 19.24 19.47
C VAL A 229 -2.65 18.99 18.37
N SER A 230 -3.57 18.07 18.65
CA SER A 230 -4.77 17.89 17.84
C SER A 230 -5.78 19.00 18.10
N ASN A 231 -6.37 19.53 17.03
CA ASN A 231 -7.50 20.44 17.03
C ASN A 231 -8.77 19.79 16.46
N CYS A 232 -8.74 18.50 16.12
CA CYS A 232 -9.88 17.76 15.60
C CYS A 232 -10.65 17.05 16.73
N TYR A 233 -11.80 17.60 17.12
CA TYR A 233 -12.69 17.08 18.16
C TYR A 233 -14.14 17.00 17.67
N ASP A 234 -15.01 16.37 18.46
CA ASP A 234 -16.45 16.28 18.19
C ASP A 234 -16.74 15.69 16.80
N GLN A 235 -17.57 16.35 15.99
CA GLN A 235 -17.89 15.93 14.63
C GLN A 235 -16.67 15.80 13.72
N CYS A 236 -15.58 16.53 14.01
CA CYS A 236 -14.33 16.34 13.30
C CYS A 236 -13.78 14.92 13.56
N ALA A 237 -13.71 14.51 14.82
CA ALA A 237 -13.17 13.20 15.22
C ALA A 237 -14.08 12.02 14.82
N VAL A 238 -15.37 12.27 14.58
CA VAL A 238 -16.27 11.27 13.98
C VAL A 238 -15.89 11.00 12.54
N ARG A 239 -15.61 12.06 11.76
CA ARG A 239 -15.22 11.93 10.35
C ARG A 239 -13.75 11.55 10.15
N TRP A 240 -12.93 11.97 11.10
CA TRP A 240 -11.49 11.75 11.14
C TRP A 240 -11.11 11.04 12.44
N PRO A 241 -11.42 9.74 12.58
CA PRO A 241 -11.06 9.01 13.78
C PRO A 241 -9.55 9.03 14.02
N ILE A 242 -9.14 9.16 15.27
CA ILE A 242 -7.72 9.17 15.60
C ILE A 242 -7.12 7.76 15.54
N LEU A 243 -5.81 7.68 15.30
CA LEU A 243 -5.06 6.47 15.63
C LEU A 243 -4.68 6.49 17.11
N TYR A 244 -5.35 5.65 17.90
CA TYR A 244 -5.09 5.49 19.33
C TYR A 244 -3.73 4.84 19.61
N THR A 245 -3.16 5.13 20.77
CA THR A 245 -1.97 4.42 21.27
C THR A 245 -1.99 4.29 22.79
N ASP A 246 -1.46 3.18 23.29
CA ASP A 246 -1.10 2.97 24.69
C ASP A 246 0.33 3.46 25.01
N GLY A 247 1.04 4.00 24.01
CA GLY A 247 2.44 4.39 24.08
C GLY A 247 3.42 3.38 23.49
N ASN A 248 2.96 2.19 23.07
CA ASN A 248 3.79 1.11 22.52
C ASN A 248 3.60 0.97 21.01
N THR A 249 3.58 2.07 20.28
CA THR A 249 3.45 2.05 18.81
C THR A 249 4.72 1.49 18.17
N THR A 250 4.56 0.49 17.30
CA THR A 250 5.68 -0.18 16.61
C THR A 250 5.77 0.21 15.14
N ALA A 251 6.93 -0.02 14.51
CA ALA A 251 7.21 0.27 13.11
C ALA A 251 7.50 -1.02 12.34
N LYS A 252 6.92 -1.20 11.14
CA LYS A 252 7.40 -2.18 10.15
C LYS A 252 8.61 -1.61 9.37
N GLU A 253 9.25 -2.45 8.57
CA GLU A 253 10.34 -2.05 7.67
C GLU A 253 9.94 -0.84 6.80
N GLY A 254 10.87 0.10 6.63
CA GLY A 254 10.66 1.34 5.86
C GLY A 254 10.11 2.52 6.67
N ILE A 255 9.66 2.30 7.91
CA ILE A 255 9.23 3.38 8.82
C ILE A 255 10.38 3.73 9.77
N ASP A 256 10.76 5.01 9.82
CA ASP A 256 11.69 5.50 10.85
C ASP A 256 10.97 5.57 12.20
N ALA A 257 11.32 4.67 13.12
CA ALA A 257 10.77 4.61 14.47
C ALA A 257 11.02 5.90 15.28
N LYS A 258 12.03 6.71 14.93
CA LYS A 258 12.31 8.00 15.60
C LYS A 258 11.26 9.06 15.33
N LEU A 259 10.51 8.92 14.23
CA LEU A 259 9.42 9.83 13.89
C LEU A 259 8.13 9.48 14.65
N ILE A 260 8.05 8.31 15.28
CA ILE A 260 6.88 7.89 16.04
C ILE A 260 6.88 8.58 17.40
N GLY A 261 5.78 9.26 17.69
CA GLY A 261 5.53 9.87 18.98
C GLY A 261 4.09 9.66 19.43
N LYS A 262 3.71 10.40 20.46
CA LYS A 262 2.36 10.40 21.01
C LYS A 262 2.00 11.79 21.50
N THR A 263 0.71 12.12 21.46
CA THR A 263 0.15 13.31 22.10
C THR A 263 -1.02 12.93 22.98
N THR A 264 -1.15 13.59 24.12
CA THR A 264 -2.32 13.50 24.99
C THR A 264 -3.29 14.61 24.60
N ARG A 265 -4.47 14.22 24.15
CA ARG A 265 -5.52 15.13 23.73
C ARG A 265 -6.20 15.76 24.94
N LYS A 266 -6.94 16.85 24.72
CA LYS A 266 -7.72 17.56 25.77
C LYS A 266 -8.75 16.66 26.46
N ASP A 267 -9.24 15.66 25.76
CA ASP A 267 -10.15 14.65 26.29
C ASP A 267 -9.42 13.52 27.05
N GLY A 268 -8.08 13.61 27.23
CA GLY A 268 -7.27 12.61 27.91
C GLY A 268 -6.88 11.42 27.03
N THR A 269 -7.43 11.30 25.82
CA THR A 269 -7.10 10.20 24.91
C THR A 269 -5.69 10.36 24.34
N MET A 270 -4.99 9.24 24.16
CA MET A 270 -3.64 9.21 23.60
C MET A 270 -3.69 8.86 22.12
N GLN A 271 -3.10 9.73 21.31
CA GLN A 271 -3.07 9.65 19.86
C GLN A 271 -1.62 9.47 19.37
N VAL A 272 -1.43 8.62 18.36
CA VAL A 272 -0.14 8.49 17.67
C VAL A 272 0.18 9.80 16.96
N THR A 273 1.44 10.22 17.06
CA THR A 273 1.99 11.28 16.21
C THR A 273 3.05 10.70 15.29
N TYR A 274 3.16 11.21 14.08
CA TYR A 274 4.24 10.85 13.16
C TYR A 274 4.95 12.10 12.67
N ASN A 275 6.27 12.16 12.86
CA ASN A 275 7.09 13.35 12.67
C ASN A 275 6.48 14.59 13.36
N GLY A 276 5.92 14.37 14.57
CA GLY A 276 5.23 15.39 15.38
C GLY A 276 3.80 15.74 14.97
N TRP A 277 3.28 15.24 13.85
CA TRP A 277 1.87 15.46 13.45
C TRP A 277 0.94 14.44 14.11
N PRO A 278 -0.17 14.83 14.76
CA PRO A 278 -1.23 13.90 15.13
C PRO A 278 -1.79 13.22 13.87
N VAL A 279 -1.95 11.89 13.89
CA VAL A 279 -2.39 11.13 12.71
C VAL A 279 -3.82 10.60 12.85
N TYR A 280 -4.55 10.58 11.74
CA TYR A 280 -5.97 10.27 11.67
C TYR A 280 -6.28 9.28 10.57
N TYR A 281 -7.39 8.58 10.72
CA TYR A 281 -8.08 7.84 9.66
C TYR A 281 -9.10 8.74 8.96
N TRP A 282 -9.56 8.31 7.80
CA TRP A 282 -10.73 8.90 7.14
C TRP A 282 -11.92 7.94 7.16
N GLN A 283 -13.09 8.41 7.58
CA GLN A 283 -14.27 7.55 7.73
C GLN A 283 -14.73 6.85 6.44
N ASN A 284 -14.41 7.42 5.27
CA ASN A 284 -14.85 6.86 3.99
C ASN A 284 -13.81 5.94 3.35
N ASP A 285 -12.61 5.82 3.91
CA ASP A 285 -11.66 4.80 3.49
C ASP A 285 -12.18 3.44 3.95
N LYS A 286 -12.50 2.56 3.00
CA LYS A 286 -13.10 1.24 3.27
C LYS A 286 -12.15 0.10 2.98
N LYS A 287 -11.13 0.33 2.15
CA LYS A 287 -10.13 -0.65 1.74
C LYS A 287 -8.75 -0.17 2.12
N ALA A 288 -7.85 -1.13 2.31
CA ALA A 288 -6.43 -0.83 2.48
C ALA A 288 -5.91 -0.06 1.26
N GLY A 289 -5.20 1.03 1.50
CA GLY A 289 -4.67 1.92 0.47
C GLY A 289 -5.67 2.93 -0.09
N ASP A 290 -6.93 2.95 0.37
CA ASP A 290 -7.84 4.04 0.04
C ASP A 290 -7.25 5.38 0.56
N THR A 291 -7.24 6.38 -0.32
CA THR A 291 -6.69 7.72 -0.11
C THR A 291 -7.79 8.78 -0.20
N LEU A 292 -9.06 8.42 0.04
CA LEU A 292 -10.22 9.29 -0.25
C LEU A 292 -10.30 10.51 0.67
N GLY A 293 -9.52 10.54 1.76
CA GLY A 293 -9.35 11.68 2.65
C GLY A 293 -8.36 12.72 2.10
N GLN A 294 -7.63 12.39 1.04
CA GLN A 294 -6.59 13.24 0.51
C GLN A 294 -7.16 14.59 0.08
N ALA A 295 -6.49 15.64 0.51
CA ALA A 295 -6.81 17.04 0.26
C ALA A 295 -8.18 17.52 0.78
N VAL A 296 -8.96 16.71 1.52
CA VAL A 296 -10.33 17.10 1.92
C VAL A 296 -10.33 18.46 2.62
N GLY A 297 -11.19 19.37 2.15
CA GLY A 297 -11.26 20.75 2.66
C GLY A 297 -9.97 21.58 2.54
N GLY A 298 -8.98 21.13 1.76
CA GLY A 298 -7.66 21.76 1.61
C GLY A 298 -6.78 21.69 2.86
N VAL A 299 -7.12 20.83 3.81
CA VAL A 299 -6.49 20.80 5.15
C VAL A 299 -6.16 19.39 5.65
N TRP A 300 -6.55 18.35 4.93
CA TRP A 300 -6.29 16.95 5.27
C TRP A 300 -5.36 16.33 4.23
N TRP A 301 -4.27 15.70 4.67
CA TRP A 301 -3.24 15.22 3.73
C TRP A 301 -2.64 13.89 4.17
N VAL A 302 -2.44 13.01 3.20
CA VAL A 302 -1.71 11.75 3.38
C VAL A 302 -0.26 12.03 3.77
N LEU A 303 0.25 11.24 4.71
CA LEU A 303 1.64 11.27 5.17
C LEU A 303 2.50 10.29 4.36
N LEU A 304 3.74 10.69 4.06
CA LEU A 304 4.79 9.84 3.48
C LEU A 304 5.66 9.21 4.58
N ALA A 305 6.57 8.32 4.17
CA ALA A 305 7.52 7.63 5.05
C ALA A 305 8.45 8.56 5.84
N ASP A 306 8.74 9.75 5.34
CA ASP A 306 9.55 10.77 6.03
C ASP A 306 8.71 11.71 6.90
N GLY A 307 7.39 11.50 6.96
CA GLY A 307 6.45 12.34 7.68
C GLY A 307 6.13 13.66 6.98
N SER A 308 6.57 13.86 5.74
CA SER A 308 6.07 14.94 4.89
C SER A 308 4.65 14.62 4.38
N SER A 309 3.94 15.63 3.90
CA SER A 309 2.60 15.46 3.32
C SER A 309 2.56 15.85 1.85
N ILE A 310 1.68 15.17 1.12
CA ILE A 310 1.45 15.43 -0.31
C ILE A 310 0.47 16.61 -0.43
N THR A 311 0.97 17.83 -0.40
CA THR A 311 0.15 19.08 -0.45
C THR A 311 0.08 19.73 -1.83
N SER A 312 0.83 19.20 -2.81
CA SER A 312 0.97 19.75 -4.16
C SER A 312 0.63 18.70 -5.22
N ALA A 313 0.47 19.16 -6.47
CA ALA A 313 0.45 18.26 -7.63
C ALA A 313 1.65 17.32 -7.55
N ALA A 314 1.44 16.01 -7.70
CA ALA A 314 2.54 15.07 -7.82
C ALA A 314 3.50 15.60 -8.90
N ALA A 315 4.75 15.86 -8.53
CA ALA A 315 5.70 16.43 -9.47
C ALA A 315 5.82 15.50 -10.70
N PRO A 316 5.87 16.05 -11.93
CA PRO A 316 5.95 15.25 -13.14
C PRO A 316 7.15 14.30 -13.03
N SER A 317 6.90 12.99 -13.11
CA SER A 317 7.92 11.98 -12.88
C SER A 317 7.81 10.80 -13.84
N VAL A 318 8.96 10.27 -14.22
CA VAL A 318 9.07 9.04 -15.03
C VAL A 318 9.86 7.98 -14.26
N VAL A 319 9.43 6.73 -14.38
CA VAL A 319 10.15 5.58 -13.82
C VAL A 319 10.94 4.90 -14.93
N VAL A 320 12.26 4.88 -14.79
CA VAL A 320 13.18 4.15 -15.63
C VAL A 320 13.39 2.77 -15.02
N GLN A 321 13.15 1.72 -15.80
CA GLN A 321 13.45 0.35 -15.39
C GLN A 321 14.95 0.09 -15.57
N LEU A 322 15.63 -0.29 -14.49
CA LEU A 322 17.02 -0.70 -14.50
C LEU A 322 17.07 -2.22 -14.52
N ALA A 323 17.48 -2.78 -15.65
CA ALA A 323 17.72 -4.21 -15.80
C ALA A 323 19.13 -4.58 -15.30
N ALA A 324 19.37 -5.88 -15.18
CA ALA A 324 20.70 -6.44 -14.97
C ALA A 324 21.69 -5.81 -15.97
N GLY A 325 22.77 -5.25 -15.42
CA GLY A 325 23.86 -4.73 -16.22
C GLY A 325 24.60 -5.86 -16.94
N ARG A 326 25.55 -5.50 -17.81
CA ARG A 326 26.32 -6.49 -18.57
C ARG A 326 27.04 -7.51 -17.68
N ASP A 327 27.50 -7.08 -16.51
CA ASP A 327 28.41 -7.84 -15.65
C ASP A 327 27.79 -8.17 -14.27
N GLY A 328 26.49 -7.95 -14.10
CA GLY A 328 25.81 -8.15 -12.81
C GLY A 328 24.35 -8.54 -12.96
N ASP A 329 23.71 -8.80 -11.82
CA ASP A 329 22.31 -9.29 -11.72
C ASP A 329 21.39 -8.29 -11.01
N GLN A 330 21.88 -7.08 -10.73
CA GLN A 330 21.11 -6.06 -10.01
C GLN A 330 20.05 -5.45 -10.93
N SER A 331 18.85 -5.34 -10.41
CA SER A 331 17.72 -4.73 -11.13
C SER A 331 16.89 -3.89 -10.18
N GLY A 332 16.10 -2.98 -10.73
CA GLY A 332 15.24 -2.09 -9.96
C GLY A 332 14.80 -0.91 -10.81
N THR A 333 14.75 0.26 -10.21
CA THR A 333 14.21 1.46 -10.86
C THR A 333 15.04 2.70 -10.54
N ALA A 334 15.02 3.66 -11.47
CA ALA A 334 15.35 5.04 -11.20
C ALA A 334 14.12 5.90 -11.45
N THR A 335 13.69 6.68 -10.46
CA THR A 335 12.60 7.65 -10.62
C THR A 335 13.20 9.02 -10.87
N LEU A 336 12.85 9.62 -12.02
CA LEU A 336 13.26 10.96 -12.40
C LEU A 336 12.08 11.90 -12.17
N THR A 337 12.22 12.87 -11.28
CA THR A 337 11.15 13.79 -10.88
C THR A 337 11.54 15.23 -11.21
N SER A 338 10.68 15.93 -11.94
CA SER A 338 10.91 17.33 -12.28
C SER A 338 10.91 18.23 -11.03
N LYS A 339 11.91 19.09 -10.93
CA LYS A 339 12.01 20.23 -10.01
C LYS A 339 12.15 21.52 -10.82
N GLY A 340 11.24 21.73 -11.77
CA GLY A 340 11.33 22.83 -12.73
C GLY A 340 12.46 22.58 -13.73
N ASP A 341 13.47 23.43 -13.68
CA ASP A 341 14.71 23.40 -14.45
C ASP A 341 15.74 22.37 -13.96
N LYS A 342 15.45 21.69 -12.85
CA LYS A 342 16.25 20.58 -12.29
C LYS A 342 15.49 19.25 -12.31
N THR A 343 16.20 18.15 -12.07
CA THR A 343 15.61 16.81 -11.95
C THR A 343 16.18 16.07 -10.75
N ASP A 344 15.31 15.56 -9.88
CA ASP A 344 15.70 14.56 -8.88
C ASP A 344 15.74 13.18 -9.50
N VAL A 345 16.82 12.44 -9.24
CA VAL A 345 17.02 11.04 -9.62
C VAL A 345 17.13 10.21 -8.34
N VAL A 346 16.13 9.36 -8.11
CA VAL A 346 16.09 8.41 -6.99
C VAL A 346 16.27 7.00 -7.53
N ILE A 347 17.39 6.36 -7.21
CA ILE A 347 17.69 4.98 -7.63
C ILE A 347 17.33 4.04 -6.49
N ASN A 348 16.61 2.96 -6.82
CA ASN A 348 16.34 1.83 -5.95
C ASN A 348 16.58 0.54 -6.74
N ILE A 349 17.69 -0.15 -6.48
CA ILE A 349 18.04 -1.42 -7.09
C ILE A 349 18.26 -2.50 -6.01
N LYS A 350 18.25 -3.77 -6.44
CA LYS A 350 18.72 -4.89 -5.62
C LYS A 350 20.08 -4.52 -4.99
N PRO A 351 20.22 -4.54 -3.65
CA PRO A 351 21.46 -4.17 -3.00
C PRO A 351 22.65 -5.02 -3.47
N GLY A 352 23.81 -4.37 -3.60
CA GLY A 352 25.09 -5.04 -3.80
C GLY A 352 25.67 -5.60 -2.50
N ALA A 353 27.00 -5.76 -2.46
CA ALA A 353 27.70 -6.12 -1.24
C ALA A 353 27.46 -5.07 -0.14
N ALA A 354 27.11 -5.51 1.07
CA ALA A 354 26.76 -4.62 2.18
C ALA A 354 27.89 -3.62 2.47
N GLY A 355 27.53 -2.33 2.59
CA GLY A 355 28.49 -1.25 2.84
C GLY A 355 29.41 -0.88 1.68
N VAL A 356 29.28 -1.51 0.50
CA VAL A 356 30.03 -1.12 -0.70
C VAL A 356 29.27 -0.05 -1.46
N ALA A 357 29.86 1.14 -1.58
CA ALA A 357 29.33 2.22 -2.39
C ALA A 357 29.54 1.92 -3.88
N GLN A 358 28.49 2.10 -4.66
CA GLN A 358 28.45 1.82 -6.09
C GLN A 358 28.30 3.13 -6.87
N PRO A 359 29.30 3.51 -7.68
CA PRO A 359 29.18 4.62 -8.61
C PRO A 359 27.95 4.51 -9.52
N ALA A 360 27.34 5.63 -9.86
CA ALA A 360 26.24 5.68 -10.83
C ALA A 360 26.28 6.99 -11.63
N HIS A 361 25.84 6.91 -12.88
CA HIS A 361 25.89 8.03 -13.82
C HIS A 361 24.71 8.00 -14.78
N VAL A 362 24.41 9.18 -15.34
CA VAL A 362 23.65 9.31 -16.58
C VAL A 362 24.66 9.42 -17.73
N HIS A 363 24.50 8.58 -18.74
CA HIS A 363 25.35 8.49 -19.92
C HIS A 363 24.57 8.83 -21.19
N GLU A 364 25.29 9.24 -22.22
CA GLU A 364 24.77 9.33 -23.60
C GLU A 364 24.48 7.94 -24.18
N GLY A 365 23.48 7.81 -25.04
CA GLY A 365 23.18 6.57 -25.75
C GLY A 365 22.33 5.59 -24.91
N ALA A 366 22.50 4.29 -25.18
CA ALA A 366 21.61 3.25 -24.68
C ALA A 366 22.37 2.10 -24.00
N CYS A 367 21.68 1.39 -23.13
CA CYS A 367 22.14 0.12 -22.57
C CYS A 367 22.29 -0.96 -23.67
N PRO A 368 23.12 -2.00 -23.44
CA PRO A 368 23.89 -2.30 -22.22
C PRO A 368 25.27 -1.64 -22.15
N VAL A 369 25.72 -0.96 -23.21
CA VAL A 369 27.02 -0.28 -23.27
C VAL A 369 26.78 1.18 -23.60
N PRO A 370 26.45 2.00 -22.59
CA PRO A 370 26.20 3.41 -22.82
C PRO A 370 27.51 4.15 -23.15
N GLY A 371 27.38 5.33 -23.75
CA GLY A 371 28.48 6.18 -24.19
C GLY A 371 29.09 7.01 -23.05
N ALA A 372 29.55 8.21 -23.38
CA ALA A 372 30.21 9.09 -22.41
C ALA A 372 29.31 9.46 -21.23
N VAL A 373 29.92 9.63 -20.05
CA VAL A 373 29.23 10.16 -18.86
C VAL A 373 28.80 11.59 -19.14
N LYS A 374 27.52 11.87 -18.86
CA LYS A 374 26.95 13.21 -18.99
C LYS A 374 26.72 13.87 -17.65
N TYR A 375 26.14 13.13 -16.70
CA TYR A 375 25.82 13.64 -15.37
C TYR A 375 26.22 12.62 -14.29
N PRO A 376 27.03 13.03 -13.30
CA PRO A 376 27.34 12.19 -12.16
C PRO A 376 26.12 12.05 -11.24
N LEU A 377 25.96 10.87 -10.64
CA LEU A 377 24.97 10.63 -9.59
C LEU A 377 25.67 10.33 -8.27
N LYS A 378 24.99 10.60 -7.17
CA LYS A 378 25.41 10.15 -5.84
C LYS A 378 25.51 8.62 -5.85
N GLU A 379 26.57 8.11 -5.24
CA GLU A 379 26.81 6.68 -5.10
C GLU A 379 25.62 5.97 -4.45
N ILE A 380 25.36 4.76 -4.92
CA ILE A 380 24.33 3.87 -4.41
C ILE A 380 24.92 3.12 -3.23
N VAL A 381 24.25 3.23 -2.08
CA VAL A 381 24.60 2.52 -0.84
C VAL A 381 23.39 1.70 -0.43
N ASP A 382 23.60 0.41 -0.16
CA ASP A 382 22.55 -0.55 0.18
C ASP A 382 21.36 -0.52 -0.81
N GLY A 383 21.69 -0.38 -2.11
CA GLY A 383 20.73 -0.37 -3.21
C GLY A 383 20.00 0.96 -3.42
N LYS A 384 20.31 2.02 -2.67
CA LYS A 384 19.61 3.32 -2.76
C LYS A 384 20.54 4.50 -3.03
N SER A 385 20.08 5.43 -3.86
CA SER A 385 20.69 6.76 -3.97
C SER A 385 19.67 7.85 -4.30
N THR A 386 20.03 9.10 -4.02
CA THR A 386 19.24 10.29 -4.39
C THR A 386 20.19 11.40 -4.82
N THR A 387 19.94 11.95 -6.01
CA THR A 387 20.73 13.03 -6.61
C THR A 387 19.80 14.08 -7.19
N THR A 388 20.12 15.37 -7.04
CA THR A 388 19.48 16.44 -7.82
C THR A 388 20.44 16.87 -8.93
N LEU A 389 20.00 16.73 -10.18
CA LEU A 389 20.74 17.15 -11.36
C LEU A 389 20.31 18.56 -11.81
N ASP A 390 21.29 19.36 -12.23
CA ASP A 390 21.07 20.68 -12.85
C ASP A 390 20.71 20.55 -14.36
N VAL A 391 19.70 19.75 -14.64
CA VAL A 391 19.11 19.55 -15.97
C VAL A 391 17.62 19.27 -15.83
N SER A 392 16.82 19.81 -16.75
CA SER A 392 15.36 19.62 -16.71
C SER A 392 14.95 18.22 -17.16
N LEU A 393 13.81 17.74 -16.65
CA LEU A 393 13.26 16.44 -17.03
C LEU A 393 12.97 16.38 -18.54
N GLN A 394 12.54 17.49 -19.14
CA GLN A 394 12.33 17.60 -20.59
C GLN A 394 13.61 17.31 -21.38
N GLN A 395 14.75 17.84 -20.95
CA GLN A 395 16.02 17.62 -21.63
C GLN A 395 16.49 16.17 -21.49
N LEU A 396 16.29 15.54 -20.34
CA LEU A 396 16.61 14.12 -20.14
C LEU A 396 15.74 13.21 -21.02
N LEU A 397 14.44 13.48 -21.12
CA LEU A 397 13.51 12.71 -21.96
C LEU A 397 13.77 12.89 -23.47
N ALA A 398 14.29 14.05 -23.90
CA ALA A 398 14.58 14.31 -25.31
C ALA A 398 16.00 13.90 -25.73
N GLY A 399 16.92 13.68 -24.77
CA GLY A 399 18.34 13.58 -25.05
C GLY A 399 18.87 12.18 -25.37
N GLY A 400 18.06 11.12 -25.18
CA GLY A 400 18.50 9.75 -25.47
C GLY A 400 19.63 9.30 -24.56
N PHE A 401 19.34 9.26 -23.27
CA PHE A 401 20.30 8.92 -22.23
C PHE A 401 20.00 7.55 -21.61
N ALA A 402 20.97 7.02 -20.88
CA ALA A 402 20.82 5.82 -20.05
C ALA A 402 21.39 6.07 -18.65
N ILE A 403 20.79 5.43 -17.65
CA ILE A 403 21.34 5.36 -16.29
C ILE A 403 22.11 4.05 -16.17
N ASN A 404 23.34 4.13 -15.66
CA ASN A 404 24.19 2.97 -15.39
C ASN A 404 24.75 3.01 -13.97
N ALA A 405 24.80 1.86 -13.33
CA ALA A 405 25.43 1.65 -12.03
C ALA A 405 26.60 0.67 -12.17
N HIS A 406 27.65 0.91 -11.39
CA HIS A 406 28.90 0.17 -11.42
C HIS A 406 29.09 -0.69 -10.16
N GLN A 407 29.94 -1.70 -10.22
CA GLN A 407 30.17 -2.63 -9.10
C GLN A 407 30.77 -1.96 -7.86
N SER A 408 31.77 -1.09 -8.05
CA SER A 408 32.43 -0.29 -7.01
C SER A 408 33.34 0.75 -7.67
N ALA A 409 33.90 1.69 -6.88
CA ALA A 409 34.92 2.62 -7.40
C ALA A 409 36.17 1.90 -7.94
N ALA A 410 36.59 0.79 -7.33
CA ALA A 410 37.72 0.00 -7.78
C ALA A 410 37.43 -0.83 -9.06
N GLU A 411 36.15 -1.11 -9.31
CA GLU A 411 35.69 -1.93 -10.43
C GLU A 411 34.68 -1.17 -11.30
N VAL A 412 34.97 0.11 -11.61
CA VAL A 412 34.07 0.99 -12.37
C VAL A 412 33.77 0.46 -13.78
N GLY A 413 34.61 -0.42 -14.34
CA GLY A 413 34.35 -1.08 -15.62
C GLY A 413 33.24 -2.14 -15.58
N LYS A 414 32.83 -2.62 -14.41
CA LYS A 414 31.80 -3.66 -14.23
C LYS A 414 30.43 -3.04 -14.04
N TYR A 415 29.52 -3.32 -14.97
CA TYR A 415 28.18 -2.71 -14.99
C TYR A 415 27.17 -3.64 -14.34
N VAL A 416 26.60 -3.20 -13.22
CA VAL A 416 25.68 -4.03 -12.40
C VAL A 416 24.22 -3.81 -12.72
N ALA A 417 23.85 -2.60 -13.14
CA ALA A 417 22.49 -2.26 -13.55
C ALA A 417 22.51 -1.20 -14.67
N CYS A 418 21.57 -1.27 -15.61
CA CYS A 418 21.43 -0.28 -16.67
C CYS A 418 19.96 -0.12 -17.11
N GLY A 419 19.52 1.10 -17.38
CA GLY A 419 18.22 1.36 -18.01
C GLY A 419 18.21 2.61 -18.88
N ALA A 420 17.52 2.52 -20.02
CA ALA A 420 17.34 3.66 -20.92
C ALA A 420 16.32 4.64 -20.34
N ILE A 421 16.67 5.94 -20.31
CA ILE A 421 15.70 7.00 -20.06
C ILE A 421 14.80 7.06 -21.30
N PRO A 422 13.47 6.90 -21.15
CA PRO A 422 12.62 6.74 -22.30
C PRO A 422 12.44 8.07 -23.04
N GLN A 423 12.28 7.98 -24.36
CA GLN A 423 12.05 9.15 -25.20
C GLN A 423 10.68 9.75 -24.89
N GLY A 424 10.60 11.06 -24.69
CA GLY A 424 9.35 11.69 -24.29
C GLY A 424 9.32 13.21 -24.35
N SER A 425 8.18 13.76 -23.92
CA SER A 425 7.97 15.20 -23.79
C SER A 425 7.08 15.50 -22.58
N VAL A 426 7.39 16.60 -21.90
CA VAL A 426 6.62 17.22 -20.83
C VAL A 426 5.81 18.35 -21.44
N VAL A 427 4.50 18.33 -21.19
CA VAL A 427 3.54 19.36 -21.60
C VAL A 427 2.96 19.99 -20.35
N ALA A 428 3.14 21.30 -20.19
CA ALA A 428 2.52 22.03 -19.10
C ALA A 428 1.00 22.15 -19.32
N LEU A 429 0.23 21.91 -18.26
CA LEU A 429 -1.22 22.13 -18.24
C LEU A 429 -1.49 23.41 -17.47
N GLY A 430 -2.03 24.40 -18.17
CA GLY A 430 -2.47 25.66 -17.57
C GLY A 430 -3.90 25.57 -17.04
N ALA A 431 -4.43 26.73 -16.66
CA ALA A 431 -5.84 26.86 -16.32
C ALA A 431 -6.72 26.37 -17.47
N GLY A 432 -7.70 25.53 -17.14
CA GLY A 432 -8.79 25.22 -18.05
C GLY A 432 -9.75 26.42 -18.17
N ARG A 433 -10.73 26.30 -19.06
CA ARG A 433 -11.75 27.35 -19.25
C ARG A 433 -12.53 27.65 -17.96
N ASP A 434 -12.79 26.62 -17.15
CA ASP A 434 -13.73 26.67 -16.03
C ASP A 434 -13.04 26.48 -14.66
N GLY A 435 -11.71 26.51 -14.62
CA GLY A 435 -10.93 26.35 -13.39
C GLY A 435 -9.43 26.49 -13.58
N ASN A 436 -8.71 26.69 -12.48
CA ASN A 436 -7.25 26.84 -12.47
C ASN A 436 -6.60 25.70 -11.69
N GLN A 437 -6.57 24.50 -12.29
CA GLN A 437 -5.78 23.38 -11.79
C GLN A 437 -4.54 23.21 -12.68
N PRO A 438 -3.42 23.87 -12.35
CA PRO A 438 -2.19 23.66 -13.09
C PRO A 438 -1.70 22.23 -12.90
N GLY A 439 -0.97 21.76 -13.90
CA GLY A 439 -0.43 20.40 -13.92
C GLY A 439 0.58 20.20 -15.04
N ALA A 440 0.90 18.95 -15.32
CA ALA A 440 1.66 18.55 -16.49
C ALA A 440 1.16 17.21 -17.03
N ALA A 441 1.47 16.96 -18.29
CA ALA A 441 1.42 15.64 -18.91
C ALA A 441 2.84 15.22 -19.32
N ILE A 442 3.24 14.00 -19.03
CA ILE A 442 4.43 13.38 -19.61
C ILE A 442 3.97 12.39 -20.67
N LEU A 443 4.42 12.58 -21.90
CA LEU A 443 4.18 11.68 -23.02
C LEU A 443 5.47 10.90 -23.28
N THR A 444 5.39 9.58 -23.18
CA THR A 444 6.55 8.67 -23.30
C THR A 444 6.32 7.70 -24.45
N ALA A 445 7.28 7.60 -25.36
CA ALA A 445 7.20 6.70 -26.51
C ALA A 445 7.26 5.23 -26.07
N GLN A 446 6.36 4.41 -26.64
CA GLN A 446 6.33 2.95 -26.49
C GLN A 446 6.14 2.29 -27.86
N GLY A 447 7.17 2.38 -28.69
CA GLY A 447 7.09 1.94 -30.09
C GLY A 447 6.09 2.78 -30.88
N THR A 448 5.04 2.16 -31.40
CA THR A 448 3.95 2.84 -32.12
C THR A 448 2.88 3.45 -31.20
N LYS A 449 3.03 3.28 -29.89
CA LYS A 449 2.11 3.77 -28.85
C LYS A 449 2.76 4.88 -28.04
N THR A 450 1.94 5.58 -27.27
CA THR A 450 2.40 6.60 -26.32
C THR A 450 1.77 6.36 -24.95
N GLN A 451 2.59 6.29 -23.91
CA GLN A 451 2.13 6.40 -22.53
C GLN A 451 1.97 7.88 -22.16
N ILE A 452 0.83 8.23 -21.60
CA ILE A 452 0.48 9.56 -21.11
C ILE A 452 0.30 9.45 -19.60
N ASP A 453 1.20 10.09 -18.86
CA ASP A 453 1.11 10.27 -17.43
C ASP A 453 0.63 11.69 -17.13
N LEU A 454 -0.54 11.82 -16.51
CA LEU A 454 -1.09 13.10 -16.08
C LEU A 454 -0.76 13.36 -14.62
N PHE A 455 -0.39 14.60 -14.35
CA PHE A 455 -0.09 15.15 -13.05
C PHE A 455 -0.85 16.44 -12.88
N ILE A 456 -2.00 16.42 -12.21
CA ILE A 456 -2.75 17.63 -11.86
C ILE A 456 -2.72 17.79 -10.35
N LYS A 457 -2.90 19.02 -9.87
CA LYS A 457 -3.10 19.25 -8.45
C LYS A 457 -4.29 18.38 -7.97
N PRO A 458 -4.11 17.52 -6.93
CA PRO A 458 -5.18 16.70 -6.41
C PRO A 458 -6.34 17.60 -6.01
N LEU A 459 -7.52 17.33 -6.56
CA LEU A 459 -8.75 17.92 -6.09
C LEU A 459 -9.43 16.90 -5.16
N PRO A 460 -9.91 17.34 -3.99
CA PRO A 460 -10.27 16.41 -2.94
C PRO A 460 -11.54 15.62 -3.26
N GLY A 461 -11.50 14.29 -3.13
CA GLY A 461 -12.67 13.42 -3.22
C GLY A 461 -13.34 13.37 -4.61
N THR A 462 -12.67 13.86 -5.65
CA THR A 462 -13.20 13.88 -7.02
C THR A 462 -12.31 13.06 -7.96
N VAL A 463 -12.94 12.24 -8.78
CA VAL A 463 -12.32 11.58 -9.91
C VAL A 463 -12.50 12.47 -11.13
N HIS A 464 -11.42 12.73 -11.87
CA HIS A 464 -11.45 13.64 -13.02
C HIS A 464 -11.34 12.84 -14.32
N PRO A 465 -12.40 12.79 -15.14
CA PRO A 465 -12.26 12.34 -16.51
C PRO A 465 -11.20 13.17 -17.23
N ALA A 466 -10.43 12.53 -18.10
CA ALA A 466 -9.37 13.18 -18.88
C ALA A 466 -9.37 12.64 -20.31
N HIS A 467 -9.00 13.51 -21.26
CA HIS A 467 -9.08 13.19 -22.68
C HIS A 467 -7.97 13.90 -23.46
N VAL A 468 -7.58 13.29 -24.57
CA VAL A 468 -6.93 14.00 -25.68
C VAL A 468 -8.01 14.35 -26.70
N HIS A 469 -8.02 15.59 -27.12
CA HIS A 469 -8.96 16.17 -28.08
C HIS A 469 -8.24 16.68 -29.31
N GLU A 470 -8.95 16.73 -30.44
CA GLU A 470 -8.52 17.49 -31.62
C GLU A 470 -8.55 19.01 -31.30
N GLY A 471 -7.76 19.80 -32.02
CA GLY A 471 -7.69 21.26 -31.85
C GLY A 471 -6.74 21.71 -30.75
N ALA A 472 -7.09 22.83 -30.09
CA ALA A 472 -6.23 23.51 -29.13
C ALA A 472 -7.02 24.05 -27.92
N CYS A 473 -6.35 24.21 -26.79
CA CYS A 473 -6.86 24.92 -25.62
C CYS A 473 -7.13 26.41 -25.94
N PRO A 474 -8.07 27.07 -25.23
CA PRO A 474 -8.85 26.57 -24.09
C PRO A 474 -10.16 25.85 -24.46
N VAL A 475 -10.51 25.79 -25.75
CA VAL A 475 -11.74 25.14 -26.24
C VAL A 475 -11.36 24.02 -27.21
N PRO A 476 -10.96 22.85 -26.68
CA PRO A 476 -10.64 21.69 -27.51
C PRO A 476 -11.86 21.23 -28.33
N GLY A 477 -11.58 20.60 -29.48
CA GLY A 477 -12.57 19.98 -30.36
C GLY A 477 -13.03 18.60 -29.87
N GLY A 478 -13.36 17.71 -30.80
CA GLY A 478 -13.85 16.36 -30.48
C GLY A 478 -12.84 15.53 -29.68
N VAL A 479 -13.33 14.62 -28.83
CA VAL A 479 -12.49 13.66 -28.12
C VAL A 479 -11.85 12.71 -29.13
N LYS A 480 -10.51 12.63 -29.12
CA LYS A 480 -9.74 11.69 -29.94
C LYS A 480 -9.39 10.42 -29.17
N TYR A 481 -8.85 10.58 -27.96
CA TYR A 481 -8.44 9.46 -27.12
C TYR A 481 -8.99 9.65 -25.70
N PRO A 482 -9.81 8.71 -25.18
CA PRO A 482 -10.15 8.71 -23.77
C PRO A 482 -8.95 8.32 -22.92
N LEU A 483 -8.79 8.96 -21.78
CA LEU A 483 -7.76 8.63 -20.80
C LEU A 483 -8.41 8.01 -19.56
N LYS A 484 -7.62 7.23 -18.81
CA LYS A 484 -8.01 6.83 -17.45
C LYS A 484 -8.28 8.08 -16.63
N GLU A 485 -9.26 7.98 -15.76
CA GLU A 485 -9.60 9.07 -14.87
C GLU A 485 -8.41 9.39 -13.96
N VAL A 486 -8.25 10.68 -13.67
CA VAL A 486 -7.24 11.17 -12.75
C VAL A 486 -7.75 10.98 -11.32
N VAL A 487 -7.02 10.19 -10.56
CA VAL A 487 -7.30 9.86 -9.16
C VAL A 487 -6.12 10.37 -8.34
N ASP A 488 -6.41 11.15 -7.29
CA ASP A 488 -5.41 11.80 -6.43
C ASP A 488 -4.35 12.60 -7.20
N GLY A 489 -4.77 13.25 -8.28
CA GLY A 489 -3.89 14.06 -9.12
C GLY A 489 -3.03 13.28 -10.11
N ARG A 490 -3.15 11.94 -10.21
CA ARG A 490 -2.37 11.12 -11.15
C ARG A 490 -3.26 10.24 -12.05
N SER A 491 -2.84 10.06 -13.30
CA SER A 491 -3.38 9.01 -14.17
C SER A 491 -2.28 8.50 -15.11
N THR A 492 -2.35 7.25 -15.53
CA THR A 492 -1.47 6.68 -16.55
C THR A 492 -2.30 5.94 -17.59
N THR A 493 -2.19 6.35 -18.84
CA THR A 493 -2.90 5.76 -19.98
C THR A 493 -1.95 5.47 -21.12
N VAL A 494 -2.08 4.33 -21.79
CA VAL A 494 -1.39 4.08 -23.06
C VAL A 494 -2.39 4.28 -24.19
N VAL A 495 -2.04 5.14 -25.15
CA VAL A 495 -2.86 5.40 -26.35
C VAL A 495 -2.20 4.81 -27.60
N GLU A 496 -3.04 4.34 -28.52
CA GLU A 496 -2.63 3.78 -29.82
C GLU A 496 -2.28 4.89 -30.81
N ALA A 497 -1.25 5.69 -30.49
CA ALA A 497 -0.71 6.74 -31.33
C ALA A 497 0.78 6.90 -31.08
N ALA A 498 1.56 7.10 -32.14
CA ALA A 498 2.99 7.36 -32.00
C ALA A 498 3.22 8.75 -31.39
N LEU A 499 4.26 8.86 -30.56
CA LEU A 499 4.58 10.11 -29.85
C LEU A 499 4.74 11.28 -30.82
N ALA A 500 5.41 11.05 -31.95
CA ALA A 500 5.62 12.05 -32.98
C ALA A 500 4.29 12.56 -33.56
N ASP A 501 3.28 11.71 -33.70
CA ASP A 501 1.98 12.11 -34.26
C ASP A 501 1.18 12.96 -33.29
N LEU A 502 1.22 12.64 -31.99
CA LEU A 502 0.60 13.46 -30.96
C LEU A 502 1.26 14.84 -30.82
N LEU A 503 2.57 14.94 -31.08
CA LEU A 503 3.35 16.17 -30.91
C LEU A 503 3.47 17.04 -32.17
N LYS A 504 2.98 16.59 -33.33
CA LYS A 504 2.91 17.39 -34.58
C LYS A 504 2.02 18.63 -34.46
N GLY A 505 1.24 18.75 -33.38
CA GLY A 505 0.28 19.82 -33.16
C GLY A 505 -1.13 19.42 -33.59
N GLY A 506 -2.12 20.21 -33.18
CA GLY A 506 -3.53 19.96 -33.48
C GLY A 506 -4.23 19.03 -32.49
N PHE A 507 -3.58 18.71 -31.36
CA PHE A 507 -4.22 18.06 -30.23
C PHE A 507 -4.05 18.88 -28.94
N ALA A 508 -5.04 18.77 -28.06
CA ALA A 508 -5.02 19.30 -26.71
C ALA A 508 -5.36 18.19 -25.72
N ILE A 509 -4.77 18.26 -24.54
CA ILE A 509 -5.08 17.37 -23.43
C ILE A 509 -5.76 18.18 -22.32
N ASN A 510 -6.81 17.63 -21.71
CA ASN A 510 -7.53 18.29 -20.62
C ASN A 510 -7.90 17.32 -19.48
N ALA A 511 -8.19 17.89 -18.32
CA ALA A 511 -8.92 17.22 -17.25
C ALA A 511 -10.19 17.98 -16.90
N HIS A 512 -11.22 17.23 -16.55
CA HIS A 512 -12.57 17.71 -16.28
C HIS A 512 -12.78 17.91 -14.77
N LEU A 513 -13.73 18.75 -14.35
CA LEU A 513 -13.96 19.03 -12.94
C LEU A 513 -14.39 17.78 -12.15
N SER A 514 -15.28 16.98 -12.71
CA SER A 514 -15.71 15.69 -12.15
C SER A 514 -16.47 14.90 -13.21
N SER A 515 -16.76 13.62 -12.93
CA SER A 515 -17.67 12.82 -13.76
C SER A 515 -19.10 13.37 -13.83
N ALA A 516 -19.55 14.14 -12.83
CA ALA A 516 -20.85 14.81 -12.84
C ALA A 516 -20.84 16.10 -13.68
N GLU A 517 -19.67 16.70 -13.89
CA GLU A 517 -19.50 18.00 -14.55
C GLU A 517 -18.47 17.92 -15.69
N VAL A 518 -18.62 16.94 -16.58
CA VAL A 518 -17.77 16.73 -17.78
C VAL A 518 -17.81 17.89 -18.79
N GLY A 519 -18.67 18.88 -18.58
CA GLY A 519 -18.66 20.12 -19.35
C GLY A 519 -17.59 21.11 -18.90
N LYS A 520 -17.05 20.98 -17.68
CA LYS A 520 -16.16 21.95 -17.05
C LYS A 520 -14.71 21.50 -17.11
N TYR A 521 -13.84 22.30 -17.73
CA TYR A 521 -12.42 21.99 -17.87
C TYR A 521 -11.61 22.71 -16.80
N VAL A 522 -10.90 21.95 -15.97
CA VAL A 522 -10.09 22.49 -14.87
C VAL A 522 -8.61 22.63 -15.23
N SER A 523 -8.15 21.87 -16.22
CA SER A 523 -6.79 21.96 -16.76
C SER A 523 -6.79 21.73 -18.27
N CYS A 524 -5.88 22.39 -19.00
CA CYS A 524 -5.71 22.18 -20.44
C CYS A 524 -4.28 22.48 -20.88
N GLY A 525 -3.73 21.67 -21.80
CA GLY A 525 -2.45 21.92 -22.46
C GLY A 525 -2.44 21.48 -23.92
N ASN A 526 -1.74 22.24 -24.77
CA ASN A 526 -1.59 21.89 -26.19
C ASN A 526 -0.47 20.87 -26.35
N LEU A 527 -0.74 19.76 -27.06
CA LEU A 527 0.27 18.77 -27.41
C LEU A 527 1.07 19.29 -28.60
N LYS A 528 2.26 19.80 -28.30
CA LYS A 528 3.23 20.25 -29.29
C LYS A 528 4.62 20.00 -28.76
N VAL A 529 5.59 19.89 -29.66
CA VAL A 529 7.00 19.93 -29.27
C VAL A 529 7.26 21.27 -28.59
N THR A 530 7.47 21.26 -27.28
CA THR A 530 8.01 22.42 -26.56
C THR A 530 9.45 22.59 -27.05
N ALA A 531 9.80 23.78 -27.56
CA ALA A 531 11.12 24.06 -28.09
C ALA A 531 12.18 23.56 -27.11
N GLN A 532 13.14 22.77 -27.59
CA GLN A 532 14.29 22.37 -26.78
C GLN A 532 14.94 23.65 -26.28
N ILE A 533 14.89 23.88 -24.96
CA ILE A 533 15.79 24.85 -24.35
C ILE A 533 17.17 24.25 -24.59
N ALA A 534 17.95 24.90 -25.45
CA ALA A 534 19.32 24.51 -25.72
C ALA A 534 19.99 24.22 -24.38
N PRO A 535 20.67 23.06 -24.22
CA PRO A 535 21.37 22.78 -22.98
C PRO A 535 22.25 23.99 -22.66
N ALA A 536 22.11 24.54 -21.45
CA ALA A 536 23.07 25.51 -20.97
C ALA A 536 24.46 24.88 -21.16
N ALA A 537 25.38 25.63 -21.76
CA ALA A 537 26.75 25.16 -21.96
C ALA A 537 27.32 24.80 -20.58
N ASN A 538 27.36 23.51 -20.26
CA ASN A 538 27.89 23.03 -19.01
C ASN A 538 29.42 22.96 -19.19
N PRO A 539 30.22 23.69 -18.39
CA PRO A 539 31.67 23.72 -18.54
C PRO A 539 32.30 22.48 -17.90
N ILE A 540 31.94 21.28 -18.36
CA ILE A 540 32.66 20.06 -17.99
C ILE A 540 33.17 19.44 -19.27
N ALA A 541 34.44 19.73 -19.52
CA ALA A 541 35.25 19.15 -20.56
C ALA A 541 35.24 17.61 -20.48
N THR A 542 35.24 17.00 -21.66
CA THR A 542 35.72 15.65 -22.02
C THR A 542 36.52 14.89 -20.95
N ALA A 543 35.86 14.40 -19.91
CA ALA A 543 36.45 13.49 -18.94
C ALA A 543 35.99 12.07 -19.27
N SER A 544 36.94 11.17 -19.51
CA SER A 544 36.63 9.74 -19.64
C SER A 544 36.28 9.15 -18.26
N ASN A 545 35.70 7.95 -18.21
CA ASN A 545 35.44 7.24 -16.94
C ASN A 545 36.67 7.19 -16.01
N ASP A 546 37.88 7.24 -16.56
CA ASP A 546 39.14 7.17 -15.80
C ASP A 546 39.53 8.50 -15.13
N ASP A 547 38.95 9.63 -15.54
CA ASP A 547 39.31 10.96 -15.02
C ASP A 547 38.48 11.37 -13.79
N TYR A 548 37.40 10.64 -13.50
CA TYR A 548 36.51 10.93 -12.36
C TYR A 548 36.91 10.18 -11.07
N TYR A 549 37.77 9.17 -11.18
CA TYR A 549 38.14 8.25 -10.08
C TYR A 549 39.65 8.11 -9.86
N LYS A 550 40.48 8.94 -10.51
CA LYS A 550 41.86 9.22 -10.10
C LYS A 550 41.85 10.41 -9.15
#